data_AF-A0A1W0E336-F1
#
_entry.id   AF-A0A1W0E336-F1
#
_cell.length_a   1.000
_cell.length_b   1.000
_cell.length_c   1.000
_cell.angle_alpha   90.00
_cell.angle_beta   90.00
_cell.angle_gamma   90.00
#
_symmetry.space_group_name_H-M   'P 1'
#
loop_
_entity.id
_entity.type
_entity.pdbx_description
1 polymer ?
#
loop_
_entity_poly.entity_id
_entity_poly.type
_entity_poly.pdbx_seq_one_letter_code
_entity_poly.pdbx_strand_id
1 'polypeptide(L)'
;MLNKNMISTDPKNVEHKIEQRIQNIKNQYPITTNPPYNKKQKKKLNKKLRALKEFFFSEISYINDLNIWEKDFRKEILNMKCIPNKDKYFLNEHLFTNLAEIINIHTQILGKLKSLNYQLLCKHNKQNNIEILSQEKYEEECEFVLPLDCDIDCNLIEYASLYITNFTQATNFYLEYIKFLPYSIYEFERISKSNKEFAKEVHNWLLKHKLLQLGVNNFFFRPLTKASRYPILFKAIKKHELNKVNIKLYDEVLEGLENANDLNDLVYSSMQTYLNVYNFMNLITFRLKSQNIFALNLMDKRTKINFNQEVIVKKTIIQFASLKNVVILNTVFDCELRKDQFEKLWWTLSLFFIQVSYHQGKTSIFEQADRLENTGQFIYCKRNFKHQRVLLYR
;
A
#
# COMPACT_ATOMS: atom_id res chain seq x y z
N MET A 1 8.86 -18.82 9.46
CA MET A 1 8.90 -18.07 10.74
C MET A 1 9.81 -16.83 10.66
N LEU A 2 9.53 -15.89 9.76
CA LEU A 2 9.98 -14.50 9.87
C LEU A 2 8.93 -13.75 10.70
N ASN A 3 9.06 -13.88 12.02
CA ASN A 3 7.97 -13.63 12.97
C ASN A 3 7.80 -12.12 13.27
N LYS A 4 6.58 -11.71 13.67
CA LYS A 4 6.22 -10.36 14.17
C LYS A 4 7.18 -9.79 15.25
N ASN A 5 7.97 -10.66 15.90
CA ASN A 5 8.95 -10.30 16.93
C ASN A 5 10.28 -9.74 16.39
N MET A 6 10.52 -9.72 15.07
CA MET A 6 11.77 -9.17 14.50
C MET A 6 11.73 -7.64 14.27
N ILE A 7 10.60 -7.00 14.53
CA ILE A 7 10.39 -5.55 14.29
C ILE A 7 11.01 -4.70 15.43
N SER A 8 11.47 -5.31 16.54
CA SER A 8 12.02 -4.59 17.71
C SER A 8 13.48 -4.94 18.07
N THR A 9 14.24 -5.58 17.20
CA THR A 9 15.63 -6.02 17.49
C THR A 9 16.65 -5.29 16.63
N ASP A 10 17.83 -5.02 17.20
CA ASP A 10 19.00 -4.43 16.53
C ASP A 10 19.20 -5.04 15.13
N PRO A 11 19.18 -4.24 14.04
CA PRO A 11 19.29 -4.72 12.66
C PRO A 11 20.49 -5.65 12.43
N LYS A 12 21.62 -5.38 13.09
CA LYS A 12 22.84 -6.19 12.93
C LYS A 12 22.70 -7.60 13.50
N ASN A 13 21.95 -7.75 14.59
CA ASN A 13 21.70 -9.06 15.21
C ASN A 13 20.69 -9.88 14.38
N VAL A 14 19.76 -9.20 13.71
CA VAL A 14 18.82 -9.81 12.76
C VAL A 14 19.55 -10.30 11.51
N GLU A 15 20.39 -9.46 10.90
CA GLU A 15 21.20 -9.82 9.73
C GLU A 15 22.07 -11.05 10.01
N HIS A 16 22.77 -11.08 11.15
CA HIS A 16 23.62 -12.22 11.50
C HIS A 16 22.83 -13.54 11.65
N LYS A 17 21.63 -13.50 12.28
CA LYS A 17 20.75 -14.67 12.38
C LYS A 17 20.22 -15.13 11.02
N ILE A 18 19.93 -14.18 10.13
CA ILE A 18 19.50 -14.46 8.76
C ILE A 18 20.64 -15.13 7.98
N GLU A 19 21.86 -14.61 8.05
CA GLU A 19 23.04 -15.17 7.41
C GLU A 19 23.33 -16.59 7.91
N GLN A 20 23.29 -16.82 9.23
CA GLN A 20 23.40 -18.14 9.82
C GLN A 20 22.33 -19.10 9.29
N ARG A 21 21.09 -18.62 9.11
CA ARG A 21 19.99 -19.45 8.59
C ARG A 21 20.17 -19.79 7.11
N ILE A 22 20.61 -18.83 6.29
CA ILE A 22 20.98 -19.07 4.89
C ILE A 22 22.10 -20.11 4.84
N GLN A 23 23.11 -19.97 5.69
CA GLN A 23 24.24 -20.90 5.73
C GLN A 23 23.80 -22.29 6.19
N ASN A 24 22.91 -22.39 7.17
CA ASN A 24 22.33 -23.67 7.61
C ASN A 24 21.54 -24.35 6.49
N ILE A 25 20.73 -23.61 5.72
CA ILE A 25 20.03 -24.14 4.54
C ILE A 25 21.04 -24.66 3.51
N LYS A 26 22.10 -23.90 3.23
CA LYS A 26 23.16 -24.30 2.28
C LYS A 26 23.92 -25.55 2.76
N ASN A 27 24.18 -25.66 4.06
CA ASN A 27 24.91 -26.79 4.65
C ASN A 27 24.07 -28.08 4.69
N GLN A 28 22.75 -27.97 4.89
CA GLN A 28 21.83 -29.13 4.93
C GLN A 28 21.61 -29.78 3.55
N TYR A 29 21.88 -29.06 2.47
CA TYR A 29 21.67 -29.51 1.10
C TYR A 29 22.95 -29.27 0.29
N PRO A 30 23.94 -30.18 0.33
CA PRO A 30 25.19 -30.00 -0.40
C PRO A 30 24.94 -29.82 -1.90
N ILE A 31 25.70 -28.90 -2.50
CA ILE A 31 25.65 -28.62 -3.94
C ILE A 31 26.15 -29.85 -4.68
N THR A 32 25.23 -30.65 -5.21
CA THR A 32 25.57 -31.72 -6.13
C THR A 32 25.98 -31.10 -7.46
N THR A 33 27.20 -31.37 -7.92
CA THR A 33 27.64 -31.08 -9.29
C THR A 33 26.62 -31.68 -10.26
N ASN A 34 25.91 -30.82 -10.99
CA ASN A 34 24.82 -31.28 -11.84
C ASN A 34 25.39 -32.01 -13.07
N PRO A 35 24.96 -33.26 -13.35
CA PRO A 35 25.23 -33.90 -14.63
C PRO A 35 24.61 -33.07 -15.78
N PRO A 36 25.03 -33.30 -17.04
CA PRO A 36 24.49 -32.56 -18.19
C PRO A 36 22.96 -32.63 -18.22
N TYR A 37 22.31 -31.46 -18.25
CA TYR A 37 20.85 -31.36 -18.20
C TYR A 37 20.20 -31.99 -19.43
N ASN A 38 19.16 -32.78 -19.21
CA ASN A 38 18.34 -33.31 -20.29
C ASN A 38 17.53 -32.19 -20.99
N LYS A 39 17.00 -32.47 -22.19
CA LYS A 39 16.23 -31.50 -23.00
C LYS A 39 15.06 -30.86 -22.25
N LYS A 40 14.41 -31.59 -21.34
CA LYS A 40 13.28 -31.11 -20.53
C LYS A 40 13.75 -30.14 -19.43
N GLN A 41 14.88 -30.46 -18.78
CA GLN A 41 15.53 -29.61 -17.77
C GLN A 41 16.03 -28.31 -18.41
N LYS A 42 16.71 -28.36 -19.57
CA LYS A 42 17.12 -27.17 -20.33
C LYS A 42 15.95 -26.24 -20.65
N LYS A 43 14.84 -26.77 -21.15
CA LYS A 43 13.60 -25.98 -21.38
C LYS A 43 13.08 -25.33 -20.09
N LYS A 44 13.19 -26.00 -18.95
CA LYS A 44 12.76 -25.45 -17.65
C LYS A 44 13.70 -24.32 -17.21
N LEU A 45 15.01 -24.47 -17.38
CA LEU A 45 16.00 -23.43 -17.09
C LEU A 45 15.84 -22.19 -17.98
N ASN A 46 15.52 -22.33 -19.26
CA ASN A 46 15.24 -21.17 -20.12
C ASN A 46 14.00 -20.40 -19.64
N LYS A 47 12.99 -21.09 -19.10
CA LYS A 47 11.83 -20.42 -18.47
C LYS A 47 12.22 -19.72 -17.16
N LYS A 48 13.12 -20.30 -16.36
CA LYS A 48 13.70 -19.65 -15.17
C LYS A 48 14.40 -18.36 -15.58
N LEU A 49 15.23 -18.39 -16.63
CA LEU A 49 15.95 -17.23 -17.12
C LEU A 49 15.01 -16.10 -17.58
N ARG A 50 13.91 -16.43 -18.26
CA ARG A 50 12.87 -15.45 -18.61
C ARG A 50 12.19 -14.84 -17.38
N ALA A 51 11.92 -15.64 -16.35
CA ALA A 51 11.35 -15.14 -15.09
C ALA A 51 12.34 -14.22 -14.34
N LEU A 52 13.64 -14.56 -14.34
CA LEU A 52 14.69 -13.70 -13.79
C LEU A 52 14.80 -12.38 -14.57
N LYS A 53 14.72 -12.43 -15.90
CA LYS A 53 14.69 -11.25 -16.78
C LYS A 53 13.50 -10.35 -16.43
N GLU A 54 12.30 -10.92 -16.34
CA GLU A 54 11.11 -10.16 -15.95
C GLU A 54 11.28 -9.51 -14.58
N PHE A 55 11.79 -10.26 -13.59
CA PHE A 55 12.07 -9.75 -12.25
C PHE A 55 13.00 -8.54 -12.32
N PHE A 56 14.11 -8.67 -13.03
CA PHE A 56 15.13 -7.63 -13.17
C PHE A 56 14.58 -6.35 -13.82
N PHE A 57 13.87 -6.46 -14.95
CA PHE A 57 13.26 -5.29 -15.59
C PHE A 57 12.15 -4.66 -14.76
N SER A 58 11.40 -5.46 -14.01
CA SER A 58 10.40 -4.94 -13.08
C SER A 58 11.04 -4.10 -11.97
N GLU A 59 12.30 -4.37 -11.61
CA GLU A 59 13.05 -3.62 -10.61
C GLU A 59 13.54 -2.29 -11.15
N ILE A 60 14.09 -2.29 -12.36
CA ILE A 60 14.49 -1.06 -13.07
C ILE A 60 13.29 -0.12 -13.24
N SER A 61 12.17 -0.63 -13.76
CA SER A 61 10.96 0.18 -13.94
C SER A 61 10.47 0.75 -12.61
N TYR A 62 10.50 -0.04 -11.54
CA TYR A 62 10.07 0.42 -10.22
C TYR A 62 10.96 1.56 -9.69
N ILE A 63 12.28 1.41 -9.75
CA ILE A 63 13.23 2.45 -9.32
C ILE A 63 13.07 3.71 -10.17
N ASN A 64 12.87 3.58 -11.48
CA ASN A 64 12.66 4.72 -12.36
C ASN A 64 11.37 5.49 -12.01
N ASP A 65 10.25 4.79 -11.80
CA ASP A 65 9.00 5.43 -11.40
C ASP A 65 9.14 6.16 -10.07
N LEU A 66 9.82 5.55 -9.10
CA LEU A 66 10.07 6.18 -7.81
C LEU A 66 11.01 7.38 -7.92
N ASN A 67 12.03 7.35 -8.78
CA ASN A 67 12.90 8.50 -9.00
C ASN A 67 12.14 9.68 -9.64
N ILE A 68 11.27 9.41 -10.63
CA ILE A 68 10.42 10.45 -11.23
C ILE A 68 9.53 11.09 -10.14
N TRP A 69 8.96 10.27 -9.27
CA TRP A 69 8.13 10.78 -8.17
C TRP A 69 8.95 11.54 -7.12
N GLU A 70 9.94 10.88 -6.52
CA GLU A 70 10.68 11.41 -5.38
C GLU A 70 11.62 12.56 -5.74
N LYS A 71 12.29 12.50 -6.88
CA LYS A 71 13.29 13.52 -7.26
C LYS A 71 12.69 14.61 -8.12
N ASP A 72 11.94 14.25 -9.16
CA ASP A 72 11.45 15.24 -10.11
C ASP A 72 10.20 15.96 -9.58
N PHE A 73 9.21 15.23 -9.06
CA PHE A 73 8.00 15.88 -8.54
C PHE A 73 8.24 16.67 -7.24
N ARG A 74 9.11 16.18 -6.34
CA ARG A 74 9.52 16.94 -5.15
C ARG A 74 10.13 18.29 -5.51
N LYS A 75 11.03 18.32 -6.51
CA LYS A 75 11.60 19.57 -7.03
C LYS A 75 10.52 20.46 -7.65
N GLU A 76 9.59 19.88 -8.38
CA GLU A 76 8.47 20.63 -8.97
C GLU A 76 7.65 21.33 -7.88
N ILE A 77 7.25 20.62 -6.81
CA ILE A 77 6.49 21.21 -5.68
C ILE A 77 7.24 22.38 -5.05
N LEU A 78 8.57 22.27 -4.86
CA LEU A 78 9.37 23.36 -4.30
C LEU A 78 9.36 24.62 -5.21
N ASN A 79 9.32 24.40 -6.52
CA ASN A 79 9.37 25.47 -7.53
C ASN A 79 7.99 26.09 -7.82
N MET A 80 6.88 25.42 -7.48
CA MET A 80 5.54 25.95 -7.68
C MET A 80 5.33 27.26 -6.92
N LYS A 81 4.86 28.31 -7.60
CA LYS A 81 4.61 29.62 -6.96
C LYS A 81 3.26 29.72 -6.26
N CYS A 82 2.35 28.79 -6.55
CA CYS A 82 0.97 28.80 -6.09
C CYS A 82 0.79 28.34 -4.62
N ILE A 83 1.84 27.85 -3.95
CA ILE A 83 1.80 27.39 -2.56
C ILE A 83 2.80 28.20 -1.71
N PRO A 84 2.44 28.63 -0.47
CA PRO A 84 3.38 29.24 0.46
C PRO A 84 4.55 28.31 0.81
N ASN A 85 5.75 28.87 1.02
CA ASN A 85 6.95 28.06 1.30
C ASN A 85 6.78 27.06 2.46
N LYS A 86 6.12 27.47 3.56
CA LYS A 86 5.84 26.59 4.70
C LYS A 86 5.07 25.34 4.29
N ASP A 87 4.04 25.52 3.47
CA ASP A 87 3.17 24.43 3.02
C ASP A 87 3.88 23.54 2.00
N LYS A 88 4.81 24.08 1.19
CA LYS A 88 5.66 23.27 0.29
C LYS A 88 6.54 22.28 1.05
N TYR A 89 7.23 22.76 2.10
CA TYR A 89 8.10 21.88 2.90
C TYR A 89 7.29 20.85 3.65
N PHE A 90 6.19 21.28 4.27
CA PHE A 90 5.25 20.37 4.94
C PHE A 90 4.73 19.28 3.98
N LEU A 91 4.28 19.69 2.80
CA LEU A 91 3.78 18.76 1.78
C LEU A 91 4.88 17.79 1.33
N ASN A 92 6.10 18.27 1.07
CA ASN A 92 7.22 17.41 0.66
C ASN A 92 7.64 16.41 1.75
N GLU A 93 7.64 16.82 3.02
CA GLU A 93 7.98 15.94 4.13
C GLU A 93 6.96 14.79 4.23
N HIS A 94 5.67 15.11 4.20
CA HIS A 94 4.62 14.11 4.35
C HIS A 94 4.39 13.28 3.08
N LEU A 95 4.43 13.87 1.88
CA LEU A 95 4.19 13.14 0.62
C LEU A 95 5.22 12.05 0.36
N PHE A 96 6.48 12.38 0.59
CA PHE A 96 7.57 11.49 0.23
C PHE A 96 8.09 10.71 1.43
N THR A 97 7.91 11.19 2.67
CA THR A 97 8.33 10.48 3.89
C THR A 97 9.75 9.93 3.74
N ASN A 98 9.91 8.61 3.72
CA ASN A 98 11.17 7.87 3.61
C ASN A 98 11.31 7.15 2.24
N LEU A 99 10.73 7.71 1.18
CA LEU A 99 10.77 7.11 -0.14
C LEU A 99 12.21 7.04 -0.70
N ALA A 100 13.09 7.96 -0.28
CA ALA A 100 14.50 7.94 -0.66
C ALA A 100 15.22 6.69 -0.13
N GLU A 101 14.90 6.24 1.08
CA GLU A 101 15.42 5.04 1.71
C GLU A 101 14.94 3.78 0.97
N ILE A 102 13.66 3.76 0.55
CA ILE A 102 13.11 2.72 -0.32
C ILE A 102 13.87 2.70 -1.66
N ILE A 103 14.05 3.85 -2.32
CA ILE A 103 14.79 3.91 -3.58
C ILE A 103 16.22 3.39 -3.39
N ASN A 104 16.89 3.78 -2.31
CA ASN A 104 18.28 3.39 -2.03
C ASN A 104 18.41 1.87 -1.85
N ILE A 105 17.55 1.23 -1.04
CA ILE A 105 17.65 -0.22 -0.81
C ILE A 105 17.37 -1.00 -2.11
N HIS A 106 16.41 -0.57 -2.92
CA HIS A 106 16.12 -1.19 -4.21
C HIS A 106 17.25 -0.97 -5.23
N THR A 107 17.90 0.20 -5.21
CA THR A 107 19.07 0.49 -6.04
C THR A 107 20.26 -0.40 -5.65
N GLN A 108 20.49 -0.62 -4.35
CA GLN A 108 21.53 -1.53 -3.86
C GLN A 108 21.24 -2.99 -4.26
N ILE A 109 19.98 -3.43 -4.14
CA ILE A 109 19.57 -4.75 -4.60
C ILE A 109 19.81 -4.88 -6.10
N LEU A 110 19.38 -3.91 -6.92
CA LEU A 110 19.59 -3.93 -8.37
C LEU A 110 21.09 -3.99 -8.73
N GLY A 111 21.95 -3.25 -8.03
CA GLY A 111 23.40 -3.32 -8.21
C GLY A 111 23.95 -4.73 -7.94
N LYS A 112 23.49 -5.39 -6.88
CA LYS A 112 23.85 -6.78 -6.57
C LYS A 112 23.29 -7.78 -7.61
N LEU A 113 22.11 -7.52 -8.18
CA LEU A 113 21.57 -8.33 -9.28
C LEU A 113 22.41 -8.19 -10.55
N LYS A 114 22.82 -6.96 -10.90
CA LYS A 114 23.73 -6.68 -12.03
C LYS A 114 25.03 -7.46 -11.87
N SER A 115 25.68 -7.38 -10.70
CA SER A 115 26.96 -8.06 -10.46
C SER A 115 26.83 -9.58 -10.52
N LEU A 116 25.77 -10.17 -9.96
CA LEU A 116 25.50 -11.62 -10.07
C LEU A 116 25.32 -12.07 -11.52
N ASN A 117 24.53 -11.32 -12.30
CA ASN A 117 24.30 -11.63 -13.72
C ASN A 117 25.62 -11.54 -14.52
N TYR A 118 26.41 -10.49 -14.28
CA TYR A 118 27.70 -10.28 -14.95
C TYR A 118 28.73 -11.36 -14.62
N GLN A 119 28.83 -11.79 -13.36
CA GLN A 119 29.75 -12.86 -12.95
C GLN A 119 29.47 -14.18 -13.68
N LEU A 120 28.20 -14.46 -13.97
CA LEU A 120 27.82 -15.66 -14.70
C LEU A 120 28.03 -15.55 -16.19
N LEU A 121 27.79 -14.37 -16.76
CA LEU A 121 28.20 -14.08 -18.13
C LEU A 121 29.70 -14.30 -18.31
N CYS A 122 30.52 -13.78 -17.40
CA CYS A 122 31.97 -14.01 -17.40
C CYS A 122 32.33 -15.50 -17.36
N LYS A 123 31.68 -16.28 -16.50
CA LYS A 123 31.91 -17.74 -16.41
C LYS A 123 31.53 -18.45 -17.72
N HIS A 124 30.39 -18.08 -18.30
CA HIS A 124 29.92 -18.64 -19.57
C HIS A 124 30.86 -18.28 -20.74
N ASN A 125 31.29 -17.03 -20.83
CA ASN A 125 32.19 -16.56 -21.89
C ASN A 125 33.56 -17.23 -21.78
N LYS A 126 34.10 -17.39 -20.57
CA LYS A 126 35.34 -18.14 -20.33
C LYS A 126 35.23 -19.61 -20.78
N GLN A 127 34.10 -20.25 -20.55
CA GLN A 127 33.88 -21.64 -20.97
C GLN A 127 33.76 -21.79 -22.49
N ASN A 128 33.30 -20.75 -23.19
CA ASN A 128 33.07 -20.76 -24.63
C ASN A 128 34.11 -19.96 -25.45
N ASN A 129 35.21 -19.53 -24.82
CA ASN A 129 36.25 -18.69 -25.44
C ASN A 129 35.72 -17.42 -26.12
N ILE A 130 34.72 -16.76 -25.51
CA ILE A 130 34.13 -15.50 -25.99
C ILE A 130 34.83 -14.33 -25.27
N GLU A 131 35.13 -13.25 -26.00
CA GLU A 131 35.73 -12.03 -25.45
C GLU A 131 34.84 -11.39 -24.37
N ILE A 132 35.46 -10.91 -23.29
CA ILE A 132 34.74 -10.31 -22.15
C ILE A 132 34.84 -8.79 -22.28
N LEU A 133 33.71 -8.13 -22.51
CA LEU A 133 33.60 -6.67 -22.41
C LEU A 133 33.80 -6.21 -20.95
N SER A 134 34.36 -5.01 -20.75
CA SER A 134 34.61 -4.45 -19.42
C SER A 134 33.31 -4.25 -18.63
N GLN A 135 33.38 -4.44 -17.30
CA GLN A 135 32.23 -4.32 -16.40
C GLN A 135 31.56 -2.94 -16.45
N GLU A 136 32.35 -1.88 -16.63
CA GLU A 136 31.88 -0.49 -16.71
C GLU A 136 30.87 -0.28 -17.85
N LYS A 137 31.14 -0.86 -19.04
CA LYS A 137 30.20 -0.78 -20.17
C LYS A 137 28.86 -1.46 -19.87
N TYR A 138 28.86 -2.55 -19.12
CA TYR A 138 27.63 -3.26 -18.76
C TYR A 138 26.81 -2.55 -17.67
N GLU A 139 27.47 -1.85 -16.76
CA GLU A 139 26.77 -1.15 -15.68
C GLU A 139 25.98 0.07 -16.19
N GLU A 140 26.50 0.72 -17.23
CA GLU A 140 25.90 1.88 -17.92
C GLU A 140 24.61 1.53 -18.68
N GLU A 141 24.57 0.40 -19.38
CA GLU A 141 23.47 0.09 -20.31
C GLU A 141 22.15 -0.30 -19.62
N CYS A 142 22.15 -0.59 -18.32
CA CYS A 142 20.96 -1.06 -17.57
C CYS A 142 20.25 -2.27 -18.21
N GLU A 143 20.97 -3.08 -18.98
CA GLU A 143 20.40 -4.24 -19.67
C GLU A 143 20.54 -5.54 -18.88
N PHE A 144 19.66 -6.48 -19.20
CA PHE A 144 19.78 -7.84 -18.70
C PHE A 144 20.80 -8.60 -19.54
N VAL A 145 22.02 -8.73 -19.02
CA VAL A 145 23.22 -9.17 -19.76
C VAL A 145 23.30 -10.66 -20.10
N LEU A 146 22.38 -11.50 -19.60
CA LEU A 146 22.44 -12.95 -19.82
C LEU A 146 21.74 -13.35 -21.13
N PRO A 147 22.43 -14.00 -22.10
CA PRO A 147 21.82 -14.40 -23.35
C PRO A 147 20.68 -15.40 -23.15
N LEU A 148 19.55 -15.16 -23.81
CA LEU A 148 18.35 -16.01 -23.70
C LEU A 148 18.40 -17.24 -24.60
N ASP A 149 19.23 -17.19 -25.64
CA ASP A 149 19.29 -18.19 -26.71
C ASP A 149 20.46 -19.18 -26.52
N CYS A 150 21.30 -18.96 -25.50
CA CYS A 150 22.45 -19.80 -25.18
C CYS A 150 22.16 -20.74 -24.00
N ASP A 151 22.82 -21.90 -24.00
CA ASP A 151 22.80 -22.85 -22.87
C ASP A 151 23.66 -22.31 -21.72
N ILE A 152 23.09 -21.41 -20.90
CA ILE A 152 23.72 -20.92 -19.67
C ILE A 152 23.27 -21.77 -18.48
N ASP A 153 24.21 -22.17 -17.62
CA ASP A 153 23.88 -22.83 -16.36
C ASP A 153 23.29 -21.84 -15.34
N CYS A 154 21.98 -21.62 -15.46
CA CYS A 154 21.22 -20.72 -14.61
C CYS A 154 20.97 -21.27 -13.20
N ASN A 155 21.36 -22.51 -12.88
CA ASN A 155 21.16 -23.08 -11.53
C ASN A 155 22.04 -22.41 -10.47
N LEU A 156 23.08 -21.71 -10.90
CA LEU A 156 23.94 -20.89 -10.04
C LEU A 156 23.33 -19.52 -9.70
N ILE A 157 22.26 -19.09 -10.39
CA ILE A 157 21.55 -17.84 -10.09
C ILE A 157 20.49 -18.07 -9.03
N GLU A 158 20.58 -17.26 -7.99
CA GLU A 158 19.68 -17.28 -6.86
C GLU A 158 19.49 -15.84 -6.37
N TYR A 159 18.28 -15.29 -6.56
CA TYR A 159 17.96 -13.91 -6.17
C TYR A 159 17.39 -13.81 -4.75
N ALA A 160 16.87 -14.91 -4.20
CA ALA A 160 16.21 -14.92 -2.90
C ALA A 160 17.16 -14.52 -1.76
N SER A 161 18.41 -15.01 -1.69
CA SER A 161 19.35 -14.63 -0.60
C SER A 161 19.51 -13.12 -0.48
N LEU A 162 19.61 -12.41 -1.61
CA LEU A 162 19.69 -10.95 -1.61
C LEU A 162 18.47 -10.32 -0.93
N TYR A 163 17.28 -10.85 -1.19
CA TYR A 163 16.05 -10.35 -0.59
C TYR A 163 15.91 -10.77 0.87
N ILE A 164 16.33 -11.97 1.26
CA ILE A 164 16.33 -12.40 2.66
C ILE A 164 17.24 -11.48 3.49
N THR A 165 18.47 -11.20 3.03
CA THR A 165 19.42 -10.36 3.78
C THR A 165 18.90 -8.94 3.99
N ASN A 166 18.24 -8.35 2.99
CA ASN A 166 17.70 -6.99 3.09
C ASN A 166 16.25 -6.93 3.60
N PHE A 167 15.65 -8.08 3.94
CA PHE A 167 14.20 -8.21 4.14
C PHE A 167 13.68 -7.34 5.28
N THR A 168 14.33 -7.39 6.44
CA THR A 168 13.91 -6.66 7.64
C THR A 168 13.99 -5.16 7.42
N GLN A 169 15.10 -4.68 6.86
CA GLN A 169 15.28 -3.27 6.59
C GLN A 169 14.28 -2.76 5.56
N ALA A 170 14.08 -3.48 4.45
CA ALA A 170 13.08 -3.15 3.45
C ALA A 170 11.68 -3.08 4.06
N THR A 171 11.29 -4.08 4.86
CA THR A 171 9.98 -4.11 5.50
C THR A 171 9.77 -2.89 6.40
N ASN A 172 10.77 -2.51 7.20
CA ASN A 172 10.66 -1.33 8.07
C ASN A 172 10.47 -0.04 7.26
N PHE A 173 11.20 0.15 6.16
CA PHE A 173 11.01 1.32 5.31
C PHE A 173 9.62 1.37 4.68
N TYR A 174 9.10 0.24 4.20
CA TYR A 174 7.74 0.19 3.66
C TYR A 174 6.68 0.50 4.73
N LEU A 175 6.82 -0.04 5.95
CA LEU A 175 5.88 0.22 7.04
C LEU A 175 5.86 1.69 7.43
N GLU A 176 7.02 2.34 7.48
CA GLU A 176 7.11 3.76 7.76
C GLU A 176 6.44 4.59 6.65
N TYR A 177 6.67 4.28 5.38
CA TYR A 177 5.98 4.92 4.26
C TYR A 177 4.46 4.76 4.35
N ILE A 178 3.99 3.52 4.51
CA ILE A 178 2.56 3.15 4.54
C ILE A 178 1.83 3.79 5.71
N LYS A 179 2.52 3.97 6.85
CA LYS A 179 1.94 4.60 8.03
C LYS A 179 1.45 6.02 7.75
N PHE A 180 2.18 6.78 6.93
CA PHE A 180 1.82 8.15 6.59
C PHE A 180 1.00 8.27 5.30
N LEU A 181 1.03 7.25 4.44
CA LEU A 181 0.38 7.27 3.12
C LEU A 181 -1.08 7.77 3.12
N PRO A 182 -2.01 7.30 3.98
CA PRO A 182 -3.38 7.83 4.02
C PRO A 182 -3.44 9.35 4.23
N TYR A 183 -2.61 9.85 5.15
CA TYR A 183 -2.56 11.27 5.47
C TYR A 183 -1.99 12.09 4.30
N SER A 184 -0.94 11.59 3.67
CA SER A 184 -0.30 12.20 2.50
C SER A 184 -1.26 12.35 1.33
N ILE A 185 -2.06 11.31 1.04
CA ILE A 185 -3.11 11.35 0.01
C ILE A 185 -4.16 12.41 0.37
N TYR A 186 -4.66 12.39 1.60
CA TYR A 186 -5.68 13.34 2.06
C TYR A 186 -5.21 14.79 1.94
N GLU A 187 -3.99 15.10 2.39
CA GLU A 187 -3.42 16.45 2.30
C GLU A 187 -3.22 16.90 0.85
N PHE A 188 -2.73 16.00 -0.01
CA PHE A 188 -2.57 16.28 -1.43
C PHE A 188 -3.90 16.64 -2.10
N GLU A 189 -4.94 15.85 -1.85
CA GLU A 189 -6.28 16.06 -2.38
C GLU A 189 -6.89 17.36 -1.81
N ARG A 190 -6.69 17.63 -0.52
CA ARG A 190 -7.17 18.86 0.14
C ARG A 190 -6.61 20.10 -0.52
N ILE A 191 -5.29 20.13 -0.78
CA ILE A 191 -4.62 21.26 -1.44
C ILE A 191 -5.03 21.35 -2.91
N SER A 192 -5.08 20.23 -3.62
CA SER A 192 -5.54 20.18 -5.03
C SER A 192 -6.94 20.75 -5.19
N LYS A 193 -7.82 20.50 -4.22
CA LYS A 193 -9.18 21.02 -4.27
C LYS A 193 -9.29 22.49 -3.89
N SER A 194 -8.57 22.91 -2.84
CA SER A 194 -8.64 24.29 -2.35
C SER A 194 -7.88 25.27 -3.25
N ASN A 195 -6.88 24.79 -3.99
CA ASN A 195 -6.02 25.58 -4.84
C ASN A 195 -6.03 25.07 -6.29
N LYS A 196 -6.81 25.74 -7.15
CA LYS A 196 -6.94 25.39 -8.57
C LYS A 196 -5.64 25.54 -9.36
N GLU A 197 -4.78 26.49 -8.97
CA GLU A 197 -3.48 26.66 -9.63
C GLU A 197 -2.55 25.48 -9.32
N PHE A 198 -2.52 25.02 -8.07
CA PHE A 198 -1.78 23.80 -7.72
C PHE A 198 -2.27 22.59 -8.51
N ALA A 199 -3.58 22.37 -8.58
CA ALA A 199 -4.14 21.28 -9.40
C ALA A 199 -3.73 21.36 -10.87
N LYS A 200 -3.65 22.57 -11.43
CA LYS A 200 -3.18 22.81 -12.80
C LYS A 200 -1.70 22.49 -12.96
N GLU A 201 -0.85 22.91 -12.02
CA GLU A 201 0.57 22.58 -12.04
C GLU A 201 0.83 21.07 -11.93
N VAL A 202 0.09 20.37 -11.07
CA VAL A 202 0.13 18.90 -10.99
C VAL A 202 -0.28 18.27 -12.32
N HIS A 203 -1.36 18.74 -12.94
CA HIS A 203 -1.81 18.27 -14.25
C HIS A 203 -0.74 18.49 -15.34
N ASN A 204 -0.12 19.68 -15.36
CA ASN A 204 0.95 20.01 -16.30
C ASN A 204 2.17 19.10 -16.11
N TRP A 205 2.54 18.81 -14.86
CA TRP A 205 3.64 17.89 -14.55
C TRP A 205 3.35 16.48 -15.06
N LEU A 206 2.13 15.97 -14.84
CA LEU A 206 1.70 14.66 -15.36
C LEU A 206 1.72 14.63 -16.89
N LEU A 207 1.29 15.70 -17.55
CA LEU A 207 1.29 15.81 -19.01
C LEU A 207 2.72 15.81 -19.56
N LYS A 208 3.62 16.59 -18.96
CA LYS A 208 5.05 16.68 -19.32
C LYS A 208 5.73 15.31 -19.31
N HIS A 209 5.40 14.47 -18.34
CA HIS A 209 5.97 13.13 -18.18
C HIS A 209 5.19 12.03 -18.90
N LYS A 210 4.11 12.36 -19.64
CA LYS A 210 3.22 11.40 -20.31
C LYS A 210 2.53 10.43 -19.34
N LEU A 211 2.21 10.89 -18.14
CA LEU A 211 1.63 10.10 -17.04
C LEU A 211 0.16 10.45 -16.75
N LEU A 212 -0.48 11.24 -17.62
CA LEU A 212 -1.84 11.77 -17.40
C LEU A 212 -2.87 10.67 -17.12
N GLN A 213 -2.77 9.53 -17.83
CA GLN A 213 -3.70 8.41 -17.71
C GLN A 213 -3.49 7.61 -16.41
N LEU A 214 -2.29 7.62 -15.84
CA LEU A 214 -1.97 6.93 -14.59
C LEU A 214 -2.37 7.76 -13.37
N GLY A 215 -2.19 9.08 -13.45
CA GLY A 215 -2.46 10.01 -12.37
C GLY A 215 -1.49 9.89 -11.19
N VAL A 216 -1.64 10.77 -10.20
CA VAL A 216 -0.78 10.81 -9.01
C VAL A 216 -0.96 9.59 -8.09
N ASN A 217 -2.17 9.01 -8.07
CA ASN A 217 -2.48 7.85 -7.23
C ASN A 217 -1.62 6.63 -7.58
N ASN A 218 -1.26 6.47 -8.86
CA ASN A 218 -0.34 5.42 -9.27
C ASN A 218 1.01 5.51 -8.54
N PHE A 219 1.50 6.71 -8.25
CA PHE A 219 2.77 6.91 -7.54
C PHE A 219 2.65 6.69 -6.03
N PHE A 220 1.58 7.19 -5.41
CA PHE A 220 1.30 6.96 -3.99
C PHE A 220 1.27 5.46 -3.64
N PHE A 221 0.60 4.66 -4.47
CA PHE A 221 0.47 3.22 -4.24
C PHE A 221 1.60 2.41 -4.91
N ARG A 222 2.59 3.05 -5.54
CA ARG A 222 3.65 2.34 -6.26
C ARG A 222 4.45 1.39 -5.35
N PRO A 223 4.83 1.76 -4.12
CA PRO A 223 5.47 0.83 -3.20
C PRO A 223 4.60 -0.38 -2.86
N LEU A 224 3.35 -0.17 -2.45
CA LEU A 224 2.41 -1.24 -2.12
C LEU A 224 2.17 -2.21 -3.29
N THR A 225 1.96 -1.67 -4.48
CA THR A 225 1.76 -2.48 -5.70
C THR A 225 2.99 -3.28 -6.10
N LYS A 226 4.20 -2.77 -5.83
CA LYS A 226 5.44 -3.53 -6.03
C LYS A 226 5.61 -4.63 -4.97
N ALA A 227 5.34 -4.32 -3.70
CA ALA A 227 5.41 -5.28 -2.59
C ALA A 227 4.51 -6.50 -2.83
N SER A 228 3.28 -6.28 -3.30
CA SER A 228 2.34 -7.37 -3.63
C SER A 228 2.73 -8.17 -4.88
N ARG A 229 3.55 -7.58 -5.77
CA ARG A 229 4.04 -8.24 -6.99
C ARG A 229 5.23 -9.18 -6.73
N TYR A 230 6.07 -8.92 -5.71
CA TYR A 230 7.24 -9.77 -5.43
C TYR A 230 6.89 -11.26 -5.23
N PRO A 231 5.86 -11.65 -4.45
CA PRO A 231 5.46 -13.05 -4.33
C PRO A 231 5.19 -13.72 -5.67
N ILE A 232 4.57 -13.02 -6.61
CA ILE A 232 4.22 -13.53 -7.94
C ILE A 232 5.50 -13.79 -8.75
N LEU A 233 6.42 -12.81 -8.75
CA LEU A 233 7.68 -12.91 -9.49
C LEU A 233 8.57 -14.03 -8.93
N PHE A 234 8.69 -14.15 -7.61
CA PHE A 234 9.45 -15.23 -6.98
C PHE A 234 8.80 -16.60 -7.20
N LYS A 235 7.47 -16.71 -7.17
CA LYS A 235 6.75 -17.94 -7.52
C LYS A 235 7.04 -18.37 -8.97
N ALA A 236 7.13 -17.42 -9.91
CA ALA A 236 7.47 -17.71 -11.30
C ALA A 236 8.91 -18.25 -11.45
N ILE A 237 9.88 -17.68 -10.75
CA ILE A 237 11.28 -18.18 -10.74
C ILE A 237 11.33 -19.58 -10.12
N LYS A 238 10.76 -19.74 -8.92
CA LYS A 238 10.75 -21.01 -8.17
C LYS A 238 10.11 -22.15 -8.94
N LYS A 239 9.02 -21.89 -9.68
CA LYS A 239 8.35 -22.89 -10.54
C LYS A 239 9.31 -23.56 -11.53
N HIS A 240 10.37 -22.85 -11.92
CA HIS A 240 11.35 -23.28 -12.90
C HIS A 240 12.72 -23.61 -12.31
N GLU A 241 12.87 -23.55 -10.98
CA GLU A 241 14.08 -23.94 -10.28
C GLU A 241 14.27 -25.46 -10.26
N LEU A 242 15.53 -25.90 -10.37
CA LEU A 242 15.94 -27.29 -10.24
C LEU A 242 16.76 -27.53 -8.97
N ASN A 243 17.49 -26.51 -8.50
CA ASN A 243 18.30 -26.61 -7.30
C ASN A 243 17.44 -26.63 -6.03
N LYS A 244 17.51 -27.72 -5.26
CA LYS A 244 16.76 -27.92 -4.02
C LYS A 244 17.07 -26.86 -2.94
N VAL A 245 18.32 -26.41 -2.85
CA VAL A 245 18.74 -25.33 -1.93
C VAL A 245 17.99 -24.05 -2.27
N ASN A 246 18.04 -23.65 -3.55
CA ASN A 246 17.39 -22.43 -4.02
C ASN A 246 15.87 -22.49 -3.84
N ILE A 247 15.25 -23.65 -4.06
CA ILE A 247 13.81 -23.84 -3.81
C ILE A 247 13.47 -23.49 -2.35
N LYS A 248 14.28 -23.93 -1.38
CA LYS A 248 14.10 -23.62 0.04
C LYS A 248 14.31 -22.14 0.35
N LEU A 249 15.28 -21.49 -0.29
CA LEU A 249 15.49 -20.05 -0.16
C LEU A 249 14.29 -19.26 -0.72
N TYR A 250 13.73 -19.68 -1.85
CA TYR A 250 12.51 -19.07 -2.38
C TYR A 250 11.29 -19.33 -1.48
N ASP A 251 11.17 -20.51 -0.87
CA ASP A 251 10.12 -20.77 0.14
C ASP A 251 10.20 -19.77 1.30
N GLU A 252 11.39 -19.56 1.84
CA GLU A 252 11.65 -18.64 2.95
C GLU A 252 11.29 -17.18 2.58
N VAL A 253 11.71 -16.71 1.41
CA VAL A 253 11.37 -15.36 0.93
C VAL A 253 9.86 -15.20 0.72
N LEU A 254 9.20 -16.20 0.13
CA LEU A 254 7.76 -16.14 -0.14
C LEU A 254 6.95 -16.06 1.16
N GLU A 255 7.30 -16.88 2.16
CA GLU A 255 6.66 -16.82 3.48
C GLU A 255 6.88 -15.44 4.13
N GLY A 256 8.10 -14.90 4.03
CA GLY A 256 8.40 -13.55 4.50
C GLY A 256 7.52 -12.49 3.84
N LEU A 257 7.48 -12.47 2.50
CA LEU A 257 6.73 -11.48 1.73
C LEU A 257 5.22 -11.55 1.97
N GLU A 258 4.64 -12.74 2.14
CA GLU A 258 3.22 -12.90 2.47
C GLU A 258 2.92 -12.25 3.83
N ASN A 259 3.73 -12.53 4.86
CA ASN A 259 3.59 -11.91 6.19
C ASN A 259 3.78 -10.38 6.15
N ALA A 260 4.73 -9.89 5.36
CA ALA A 260 4.97 -8.45 5.23
C ALA A 260 3.82 -7.72 4.53
N ASN A 261 3.21 -8.33 3.51
CA ASN A 261 2.04 -7.76 2.84
C ASN A 261 0.82 -7.72 3.78
N ASP A 262 0.56 -8.78 4.55
CA ASP A 262 -0.52 -8.78 5.55
C ASP A 262 -0.31 -7.67 6.60
N LEU A 263 0.95 -7.45 7.01
CA LEU A 263 1.30 -6.40 7.95
C LEU A 263 1.12 -5.00 7.34
N ASN A 264 1.53 -4.81 6.08
CA ASN A 264 1.33 -3.58 5.33
C ASN A 264 -0.16 -3.21 5.26
N ASP A 265 -1.02 -4.17 4.90
CA ASP A 265 -2.47 -3.98 4.82
C ASP A 265 -3.09 -3.64 6.18
N LEU A 266 -2.62 -4.31 7.25
CA LEU A 266 -3.06 -4.03 8.62
C LEU A 266 -2.68 -2.60 9.05
N VAL A 267 -1.44 -2.19 8.80
CA VAL A 267 -0.96 -0.84 9.16
C VAL A 267 -1.71 0.21 8.36
N TYR A 268 -1.84 0.04 7.05
CA TYR A 268 -2.60 0.95 6.19
C TYR A 268 -4.04 1.11 6.68
N SER A 269 -4.74 -0.01 6.91
CA SER A 269 -6.14 -0.01 7.36
C SER A 269 -6.30 0.66 8.73
N SER A 270 -5.36 0.44 9.64
CA SER A 270 -5.33 1.07 10.96
C SER A 270 -5.17 2.60 10.85
N MET A 271 -4.21 3.05 10.03
CA MET A 271 -3.94 4.48 9.83
C MET A 271 -5.07 5.18 9.08
N GLN A 272 -5.67 4.52 8.08
CA GLN A 272 -6.86 5.02 7.40
C GLN A 272 -8.05 5.17 8.36
N THR A 273 -8.25 4.20 9.26
CA THR A 273 -9.32 4.28 10.27
C THR A 273 -9.10 5.47 11.20
N TYR A 274 -7.87 5.65 11.68
CA TYR A 274 -7.49 6.78 12.52
C TYR A 274 -7.72 8.12 11.80
N LEU A 275 -7.28 8.22 10.54
CA LEU A 275 -7.46 9.41 9.72
C LEU A 275 -8.94 9.74 9.49
N ASN A 276 -9.77 8.73 9.24
CA ASN A 276 -11.21 8.93 9.06
C ASN A 276 -11.87 9.53 10.31
N VAL A 277 -11.48 9.05 11.50
CA VAL A 277 -11.96 9.59 12.79
C VAL A 277 -11.45 11.00 13.02
N TYR A 278 -10.16 11.25 12.74
CA TYR A 278 -9.55 12.58 12.84
C TYR A 278 -10.24 13.60 11.92
N ASN A 279 -10.47 13.25 10.66
CA ASN A 279 -11.16 14.09 9.70
C ASN A 279 -12.61 14.35 10.13
N PHE A 280 -13.31 13.32 10.61
CA PHE A 280 -14.65 13.47 11.16
C PHE A 280 -14.68 14.45 12.33
N MET A 281 -13.75 14.33 13.28
CA MET A 281 -13.62 15.21 14.44
C MET A 281 -13.37 16.68 14.05
N ASN A 282 -12.56 16.92 13.02
CA ASN A 282 -12.23 18.28 12.58
C ASN A 282 -13.33 18.94 11.75
N LEU A 283 -14.12 18.13 11.04
CA LEU A 283 -15.17 18.63 10.15
C LEU A 283 -16.52 18.78 10.84
N ILE A 284 -16.76 18.03 11.93
CA ILE A 284 -18.04 18.09 12.65
C ILE A 284 -18.24 19.46 13.29
N THR A 285 -19.37 20.08 12.96
CA THR A 285 -19.81 21.36 13.48
C THR A 285 -21.17 21.18 14.15
N PHE A 286 -21.25 21.62 15.41
CA PHE A 286 -22.41 21.48 16.27
C PHE A 286 -23.35 22.66 16.03
N ARG A 287 -24.61 22.40 15.63
CA ARG A 287 -25.62 23.47 15.50
C ARG A 287 -25.96 24.10 16.85
N LEU A 288 -25.88 23.33 17.93
CA LEU A 288 -26.12 23.79 19.29
C LEU A 288 -24.78 23.87 20.04
N LYS A 289 -24.44 25.05 20.57
CA LYS A 289 -23.20 25.29 21.33
C LYS A 289 -23.03 24.40 22.57
N SER A 290 -24.11 23.80 23.08
CA SER A 290 -24.13 23.03 24.32
C SER A 290 -23.74 21.55 24.18
N GLN A 291 -23.51 21.07 22.96
CA GLN A 291 -23.15 19.66 22.74
C GLN A 291 -21.63 19.48 22.76
N ASN A 292 -21.16 18.63 23.67
CA ASN A 292 -19.75 18.47 23.95
C ASN A 292 -19.10 17.37 23.09
N ILE A 293 -18.06 17.71 22.30
CA ILE A 293 -17.23 16.77 21.51
C ILE A 293 -16.67 15.64 22.38
N PHE A 294 -16.32 15.94 23.64
CA PHE A 294 -15.74 14.97 24.56
C PHE A 294 -16.71 13.81 24.88
N ALA A 295 -18.02 14.04 24.80
CA ALA A 295 -19.02 12.98 25.01
C ALA A 295 -19.04 11.92 23.90
N LEU A 296 -18.38 12.19 22.76
CA LEU A 296 -18.36 11.30 21.60
C LEU A 296 -17.14 10.37 21.58
N ASN A 297 -16.20 10.51 22.52
CA ASN A 297 -14.95 9.74 22.61
C ASN A 297 -14.14 9.70 21.29
N LEU A 298 -14.23 10.75 20.46
CA LEU A 298 -13.53 10.81 19.16
C LEU A 298 -11.99 10.85 19.31
N MET A 299 -11.49 11.24 20.49
CA MET A 299 -10.05 11.25 20.78
C MET A 299 -9.52 9.89 21.29
N ASP A 300 -10.38 8.90 21.57
CA ASP A 300 -9.94 7.56 21.95
C ASP A 300 -9.41 6.83 20.70
N LYS A 301 -8.18 6.29 20.79
CA LYS A 301 -7.54 5.51 19.72
C LYS A 301 -8.34 4.27 19.30
N ARG A 302 -9.23 3.77 20.15
CA ARG A 302 -10.09 2.61 19.88
C ARG A 302 -11.35 2.97 19.10
N THR A 303 -11.68 4.26 18.98
CA THR A 303 -12.85 4.71 18.26
C THR A 303 -12.70 4.44 16.77
N LYS A 304 -13.74 3.85 16.18
CA LYS A 304 -13.78 3.52 14.74
C LYS A 304 -15.12 3.95 14.16
N ILE A 305 -15.08 4.50 12.96
CA ILE A 305 -16.29 4.73 12.17
C ILE A 305 -16.68 3.39 11.56
N ASN A 306 -17.77 2.80 12.06
CA ASN A 306 -18.31 1.52 11.62
C ASN A 306 -19.16 1.67 10.35
N PHE A 307 -19.73 2.86 10.13
CA PHE A 307 -20.56 3.17 8.96
C PHE A 307 -20.48 4.65 8.63
N ASN A 308 -20.40 5.00 7.35
CA ASN A 308 -20.44 6.37 6.84
C ASN A 308 -20.98 6.31 5.41
N GLN A 309 -22.29 6.47 5.24
CA GLN A 309 -22.94 6.42 3.94
C GLN A 309 -24.12 7.39 3.86
N GLU A 310 -24.42 7.81 2.64
CA GLU A 310 -25.64 8.52 2.33
C GLU A 310 -26.82 7.55 2.39
N VAL A 311 -27.81 7.91 3.20
CA VAL A 311 -29.01 7.13 3.44
C VAL A 311 -30.21 8.06 3.48
N ILE A 312 -31.35 7.57 3.02
CA ILE A 312 -32.60 8.31 3.21
C ILE A 312 -33.00 8.14 4.67
N VAL A 313 -33.36 9.24 5.33
CA VAL A 313 -33.71 9.28 6.75
C VAL A 313 -35.09 9.87 6.92
N LYS A 314 -35.95 9.15 7.64
CA LYS A 314 -37.26 9.63 8.06
C LYS A 314 -37.38 9.57 9.59
N LYS A 315 -37.64 10.73 10.21
CA LYS A 315 -37.64 10.89 11.68
C LYS A 315 -39.01 10.75 12.32
N THR A 316 -40.06 11.14 11.61
CA THR A 316 -41.45 11.06 12.08
C THR A 316 -42.36 10.69 10.93
N ILE A 317 -43.60 10.30 11.24
CA ILE A 317 -44.62 9.97 10.23
C ILE A 317 -44.93 11.19 9.35
N ILE A 318 -44.90 12.39 9.96
CA ILE A 318 -45.33 13.65 9.35
C ILE A 318 -44.21 14.32 8.55
N GLN A 319 -42.94 14.14 8.96
CA GLN A 319 -41.81 14.74 8.24
C GLN A 319 -41.49 13.94 6.97
N PHE A 320 -41.27 14.67 5.88
CA PHE A 320 -40.76 14.07 4.64
C PHE A 320 -39.41 13.40 4.87
N ALA A 321 -39.21 12.28 4.17
CA ALA A 321 -37.92 11.62 4.12
C ALA A 321 -36.88 12.57 3.48
N SER A 322 -35.65 12.54 3.99
CA SER A 322 -34.56 13.37 3.46
C SER A 322 -33.29 12.55 3.33
N LEU A 323 -32.55 12.76 2.24
CA LEU A 323 -31.24 12.14 2.06
C LEU A 323 -30.23 12.81 3.01
N LYS A 324 -29.51 12.00 3.78
CA LYS A 324 -28.58 12.43 4.84
C LYS A 324 -27.34 11.57 4.82
N ASN A 325 -26.24 12.10 5.32
CA ASN A 325 -25.06 11.29 5.58
C ASN A 325 -25.13 10.75 7.01
N VAL A 326 -25.20 9.43 7.17
CA VAL A 326 -25.24 8.78 8.48
C VAL A 326 -23.89 8.19 8.82
N VAL A 327 -23.38 8.62 9.97
CA VAL A 327 -22.11 8.14 10.52
C VAL A 327 -22.39 7.35 11.79
N ILE A 328 -21.86 6.14 11.87
CA ILE A 328 -22.01 5.25 13.04
C ILE A 328 -20.64 5.01 13.66
N LEU A 329 -20.51 5.38 14.94
CA LEU A 329 -19.33 5.13 15.79
C LEU A 329 -19.77 4.27 16.99
N ASN A 330 -19.74 4.83 18.19
CA ASN A 330 -20.48 4.41 19.39
C ASN A 330 -21.83 5.15 19.52
N THR A 331 -22.15 5.96 18.54
CA THR A 331 -23.34 6.80 18.46
C THR A 331 -23.69 6.92 16.98
N VAL A 332 -24.98 6.94 16.68
CA VAL A 332 -25.50 7.16 15.33
C VAL A 332 -25.67 8.66 15.15
N PHE A 333 -24.98 9.22 14.17
CA PHE A 333 -25.05 10.62 13.80
C PHE A 333 -25.82 10.78 12.50
N ASP A 334 -26.85 11.63 12.54
CA ASP A 334 -27.55 12.12 11.36
C ASP A 334 -26.97 13.48 10.98
N CYS A 335 -26.25 13.52 9.85
CA CYS A 335 -25.56 14.69 9.33
C CYS A 335 -26.15 15.14 8.00
N GLU A 336 -26.04 16.43 7.71
CA GLU A 336 -26.40 16.94 6.39
C GLU A 336 -25.49 16.39 5.30
N LEU A 337 -26.05 16.29 4.08
CA LEU A 337 -25.28 15.93 2.91
C LEU A 337 -24.17 16.92 2.66
N ARG A 338 -23.04 16.39 2.21
CA ARG A 338 -21.86 17.15 1.84
C ARG A 338 -21.61 16.94 0.37
N LYS A 339 -21.17 17.98 -0.32
CA LYS A 339 -20.74 17.86 -1.72
C LYS A 339 -19.42 17.10 -1.82
N ASP A 340 -18.62 17.11 -0.75
CA ASP A 340 -17.35 16.41 -0.69
C ASP A 340 -16.84 16.12 0.73
N GLN A 341 -15.73 15.39 0.80
CA GLN A 341 -15.11 14.95 2.05
C GLN A 341 -14.44 16.06 2.88
N PHE A 342 -14.18 17.24 2.30
CA PHE A 342 -13.52 18.38 2.96
C PHE A 342 -14.51 19.42 3.49
N GLU A 343 -15.78 19.34 3.10
CA GLU A 343 -16.84 20.19 3.62
C GLU A 343 -17.21 19.84 5.07
N LYS A 344 -17.60 20.89 5.82
CA LYS A 344 -18.05 20.79 7.21
C LYS A 344 -19.26 19.87 7.32
N LEU A 345 -19.26 19.07 8.38
CA LEU A 345 -20.34 18.21 8.79
C LEU A 345 -21.29 18.98 9.69
N TRP A 346 -22.46 19.34 9.18
CA TRP A 346 -23.50 19.88 10.04
C TRP A 346 -24.23 18.77 10.76
N TRP A 347 -24.01 18.74 12.07
CA TRP A 347 -24.65 17.75 12.92
C TRP A 347 -26.10 18.16 13.24
N THR A 348 -27.05 17.25 12.99
CA THR A 348 -28.48 17.46 13.21
C THR A 348 -29.05 16.69 14.40
N LEU A 349 -28.67 15.42 14.61
CA LEU A 349 -29.17 14.59 15.72
C LEU A 349 -28.19 13.46 16.06
N SER A 350 -28.04 13.11 17.35
CA SER A 350 -27.29 11.92 17.80
C SER A 350 -28.17 10.95 18.55
N LEU A 351 -28.00 9.65 18.30
CA LEU A 351 -28.59 8.58 19.09
C LEU A 351 -27.47 7.70 19.66
N PHE A 352 -27.34 7.65 20.99
CA PHE A 352 -26.38 6.76 21.64
C PHE A 352 -26.84 5.30 21.52
N PHE A 353 -25.92 4.37 21.24
CA PHE A 353 -26.27 2.96 21.02
C PHE A 353 -27.05 2.32 22.19
N ILE A 354 -26.74 2.71 23.43
CA ILE A 354 -27.46 2.24 24.63
C ILE A 354 -28.98 2.52 24.54
N GLN A 355 -29.37 3.52 23.75
CA GLN A 355 -30.74 3.98 23.62
C GLN A 355 -31.38 3.54 22.29
N VAL A 356 -30.70 2.70 21.50
CA VAL A 356 -31.12 2.35 20.14
C VAL A 356 -31.30 0.85 20.00
N SER A 357 -32.46 0.41 19.53
CA SER A 357 -32.69 -0.97 19.07
C SER A 357 -32.74 -1.01 17.54
N TYR A 358 -32.01 -1.96 16.94
CA TYR A 358 -32.04 -2.20 15.52
C TYR A 358 -33.11 -3.25 15.19
N HIS A 359 -34.02 -2.93 14.28
CA HIS A 359 -35.01 -3.86 13.76
C HIS A 359 -34.86 -3.97 12.25
N GLN A 360 -34.64 -5.21 11.79
CA GLN A 360 -34.61 -5.55 10.38
C GLN A 360 -35.99 -6.04 9.97
N GLY A 361 -36.68 -5.29 9.12
CA GLY A 361 -38.04 -5.62 8.69
C GLY A 361 -38.85 -4.38 8.32
N LYS A 362 -39.93 -4.60 7.57
CA LYS A 362 -40.89 -3.57 7.23
C LYS A 362 -41.77 -3.26 8.45
N THR A 363 -42.04 -1.98 8.72
CA THR A 363 -43.05 -1.60 9.72
C THR A 363 -44.21 -0.88 9.04
N SER A 364 -45.42 -1.40 9.27
CA SER A 364 -46.69 -0.94 8.68
C SER A 364 -46.99 0.55 8.86
N ILE A 365 -46.42 1.16 9.90
CA ILE A 365 -46.71 2.56 10.27
C ILE A 365 -46.06 3.57 9.32
N PHE A 366 -44.94 3.23 8.67
CA PHE A 366 -44.23 4.13 7.74
C PHE A 366 -44.43 3.78 6.27
N GLU A 367 -45.07 2.64 5.99
CA GLU A 367 -45.35 2.12 4.64
C GLU A 367 -46.28 3.04 3.83
N GLN A 368 -47.21 3.74 4.49
CA GLN A 368 -48.25 4.51 3.78
C GLN A 368 -47.78 5.86 3.21
N ALA A 369 -46.61 6.34 3.61
CA ALA A 369 -46.22 7.71 3.32
C ALA A 369 -45.26 7.87 2.12
N ASP A 370 -44.31 6.95 1.89
CA ASP A 370 -43.22 7.19 0.91
C ASP A 370 -42.84 5.99 0.00
N ARG A 371 -43.54 4.84 0.04
CA ARG A 371 -43.28 3.64 -0.83
C ARG A 371 -41.78 3.23 -0.96
N LEU A 372 -41.05 3.16 0.15
CA LEU A 372 -39.62 2.84 0.16
C LEU A 372 -39.39 1.31 0.26
N GLU A 373 -38.53 0.74 -0.60
CA GLU A 373 -38.11 -0.67 -0.59
C GLU A 373 -36.78 -0.86 0.18
N ASN A 374 -36.56 -2.04 0.82
CA ASN A 374 -35.39 -2.38 1.65
C ASN A 374 -35.10 -1.47 2.86
N THR A 375 -35.80 -1.70 3.99
CA THR A 375 -35.76 -0.82 5.17
C THR A 375 -34.99 -1.41 6.36
N GLY A 376 -34.06 -0.63 6.93
CA GLY A 376 -33.48 -0.87 8.26
C GLY A 376 -33.98 0.16 9.28
N GLN A 377 -34.27 -0.25 10.52
CA GLN A 377 -34.90 0.65 11.50
C GLN A 377 -34.06 0.79 12.75
N PHE A 378 -33.77 2.01 13.16
CA PHE A 378 -33.16 2.32 14.46
C PHE A 378 -34.21 2.99 15.35
N ILE A 379 -34.75 2.23 16.30
CA ILE A 379 -35.76 2.71 17.23
C ILE A 379 -35.04 3.30 18.45
N TYR A 380 -35.31 4.57 18.75
CA TYR A 380 -34.78 5.23 19.93
C TYR A 380 -35.75 5.12 21.11
N CYS A 381 -35.33 4.43 22.17
CA CYS A 381 -36.08 4.26 23.39
C CYS A 381 -35.54 5.19 24.48
N LYS A 382 -36.17 6.36 24.64
CA LYS A 382 -35.94 7.21 25.82
C LYS A 382 -36.85 6.72 26.96
N ARG A 383 -36.26 6.34 28.11
CA ARG A 383 -37.02 6.16 29.36
C ARG A 383 -37.69 7.52 29.67
N ASN A 384 -39.01 7.55 29.58
CA ASN A 384 -39.94 8.60 30.06
C ASN A 384 -40.52 9.64 29.09
N PHE A 385 -40.23 9.68 27.78
CA PHE A 385 -41.04 10.46 26.81
C PHE A 385 -41.03 9.84 25.41
N LYS A 386 -42.16 9.96 24.69
CA LYS A 386 -42.49 9.49 23.32
C LYS A 386 -41.31 8.94 22.50
N HIS A 387 -41.43 7.68 22.07
CA HIS A 387 -40.49 7.01 21.16
C HIS A 387 -40.21 7.87 19.92
N GLN A 388 -38.96 8.33 19.76
CA GLN A 388 -38.48 8.80 18.47
C GLN A 388 -37.99 7.57 17.71
N ARG A 389 -38.45 7.37 16.47
CA ARG A 389 -38.02 6.26 15.63
C ARG A 389 -37.29 6.86 14.44
N VAL A 390 -36.04 6.49 14.24
CA VAL A 390 -35.25 6.96 13.09
C VAL A 390 -35.11 5.80 12.13
N LEU A 391 -35.73 5.93 10.97
CA LEU A 391 -35.64 4.93 9.91
C LEU A 391 -34.46 5.28 9.02
N LEU A 392 -33.62 4.29 8.77
CA LEU A 392 -32.49 4.39 7.85
C LEU A 392 -32.77 3.50 6.64
N TYR A 393 -32.84 4.14 5.49
CA TYR A 393 -33.09 3.49 4.20
C TYR A 393 -31.81 3.50 3.39
N ARG A 394 -31.52 2.40 2.69
CA ARG A 394 -30.44 2.34 1.71
C ARG A 394 -30.96 2.61 0.32
#